data_AF-A0A960L337-F1
#
_entry.id   AF-A0A960L337-F1
#
_cell.length_a   1.000
_cell.length_b   1.000
_cell.length_c   1.000
_cell.angle_alpha   90.00
_cell.angle_beta   90.00
_cell.angle_gamma   90.00
#
_symmetry.space_group_name_H-M   'P 1'
#
loop_
_entity.id
_entity.type
_entity.pdbx_description
1 polymer ?
#
loop_
_entity_poly.entity_id
_entity_poly.type
_entity_poly.pdbx_seq_one_letter_code
_entity_poly.pdbx_strand_id
1 'polypeptide(L)'
;MPRRSILSAAERDSLTAIPETQDEFIRHYTFSESDLSLIRLRRGDANRLGVAVQMCLLRFPGQGLLPHAVVPTCLLEWIGQQLRLDPASWPQYAGREETRREHLLELREYLGLESFGLQHYRQAVQFTTELALQTDKGIVLASSVLDFLRHLHIILPTLDVVERLCAEAITRANRIIYDALVEPLSDTHCRRLDDLLLRRDDSKTTWLAWLRQAPAKPNSRHMLEHIERLKTWQAIDLPSGLERLVHQNRLLKLAREGGQMTPADLAKFERQRRYATLVALAIEGMATVTDEIIELHDRILGKVFNTAKKKHQQQFQASGKAINAKVRLFGRIGQVLIDAKKAGLDPYAAIESVLPWDHFAESVTEAQLLAQPEDFDFLPRITESYATLRRYSPEFLTTLKLRTASAAKELLNAIEVLRGLNSDNARKVPSDAPTQFIKRRWQKLVMTDAGIDRRYYEMCVLSELKNALRSGDIWVQGSRQFKDFEDYLVPPANFANAKRASELPLAVITDCDQYLHKRLTLLETQLAAVNHMALTNELPDALITESGLKIAPLDAAVPNTAQSLIDQTSMILPHVKITELLL
;
A
#
# COMPACT_ATOMS: atom_id res chain seq x y z
N MET A 1 13.58 -10.76 -34.49
CA MET A 1 13.91 -10.98 -33.06
C MET A 1 12.90 -11.97 -32.49
N PRO A 2 13.33 -13.02 -31.76
CA PRO A 2 12.38 -13.90 -31.10
C PRO A 2 11.50 -13.05 -30.17
N ARG A 3 10.17 -13.15 -30.34
CA ARG A 3 9.24 -12.43 -29.45
C ARG A 3 9.50 -12.94 -28.04
N ARG A 4 9.83 -12.04 -27.10
CA ARG A 4 9.90 -12.40 -25.68
C ARG A 4 8.53 -12.96 -25.28
N SER A 5 8.53 -14.20 -24.81
CA SER A 5 7.38 -14.86 -24.18
C SER A 5 6.82 -13.95 -23.09
N ILE A 6 5.50 -13.76 -23.05
CA ILE A 6 4.86 -12.96 -22.00
C ILE A 6 4.54 -13.82 -20.76
N LEU A 7 4.57 -15.15 -20.92
CA LEU A 7 4.43 -16.12 -19.86
C LEU A 7 5.77 -16.81 -19.60
N SER A 8 6.06 -17.10 -18.34
CA SER A 8 7.07 -18.06 -17.90
C SER A 8 6.61 -19.50 -18.12
N ALA A 9 7.53 -20.47 -18.08
CA ALA A 9 7.18 -21.88 -18.21
C ALA A 9 6.15 -22.32 -17.14
N ALA A 10 6.37 -21.95 -15.88
CA ALA A 10 5.44 -22.25 -14.78
C ALA A 10 4.04 -21.63 -14.99
N GLU A 11 3.96 -20.41 -15.52
CA GLU A 11 2.68 -19.77 -15.84
C GLU A 11 1.95 -20.52 -16.97
N ARG A 12 2.68 -20.98 -18.00
CA ARG A 12 2.10 -21.79 -19.08
C ARG A 12 1.52 -23.10 -18.54
N ASP A 13 2.27 -23.79 -17.70
CA ASP A 13 1.83 -25.04 -17.09
C ASP A 13 0.58 -24.82 -16.23
N SER A 14 0.54 -23.75 -15.44
CA SER A 14 -0.61 -23.41 -14.59
C SER A 14 -1.90 -23.12 -15.36
N LEU A 15 -1.81 -22.52 -16.55
CA LEU A 15 -2.98 -22.14 -17.36
C LEU A 15 -3.70 -23.33 -17.99
N THR A 16 -2.98 -24.44 -18.16
CA THR A 16 -3.50 -25.68 -18.76
C THR A 16 -3.47 -26.84 -17.77
N ALA A 17 -3.25 -26.55 -16.49
CA ALA A 17 -3.22 -27.55 -15.45
C ALA A 17 -4.55 -28.31 -15.38
N ILE A 18 -4.44 -29.63 -15.33
CA ILE A 18 -5.56 -30.52 -15.07
C ILE A 18 -5.83 -30.46 -13.55
N PRO A 19 -7.09 -30.47 -13.11
CA PRO A 19 -7.46 -30.68 -11.72
C PRO A 19 -6.68 -31.82 -11.08
N GLU A 20 -6.20 -31.60 -9.86
CA GLU A 20 -5.50 -32.62 -9.06
C GLU A 20 -6.25 -32.95 -7.77
N THR A 21 -7.17 -32.07 -7.35
CA THR A 21 -7.93 -32.23 -6.12
C THR A 21 -9.30 -32.84 -6.36
N GLN A 22 -9.81 -33.56 -5.36
CA GLN A 22 -11.14 -34.16 -5.43
C GLN A 22 -12.25 -33.12 -5.65
N ASP A 23 -12.15 -31.95 -5.01
CA ASP A 23 -13.14 -30.88 -5.15
C ASP A 23 -13.19 -30.31 -6.58
N GLU A 24 -12.02 -30.13 -7.22
CA GLU A 24 -11.96 -29.69 -8.60
C GLU A 24 -12.47 -30.77 -9.57
N PHE A 25 -12.17 -32.05 -9.30
CA PHE A 25 -12.72 -33.16 -10.06
C PHE A 25 -14.25 -33.24 -9.96
N ILE A 26 -14.83 -33.02 -8.78
CA ILE A 26 -16.29 -32.92 -8.60
C ILE A 26 -16.84 -31.73 -9.40
N ARG A 27 -16.16 -30.58 -9.34
CA ARG A 27 -16.62 -29.37 -10.01
C ARG A 27 -16.60 -29.48 -11.54
N HIS A 28 -15.56 -30.10 -12.11
CA HIS A 28 -15.32 -30.05 -13.56
C HIS A 28 -15.59 -31.38 -14.28
N TYR A 29 -15.42 -32.52 -13.61
CA TYR A 29 -15.35 -33.86 -14.24
C TYR A 29 -16.40 -34.85 -13.73
N THR A 30 -17.49 -34.38 -13.10
CA THR A 30 -18.65 -35.23 -12.82
C THR A 30 -19.50 -35.44 -14.07
N PHE A 31 -19.82 -36.70 -14.36
CA PHE A 31 -20.68 -37.07 -15.50
C PHE A 31 -22.16 -37.04 -15.14
N SER A 32 -22.95 -36.39 -15.99
CA SER A 32 -24.41 -36.49 -15.99
C SER A 32 -24.90 -37.80 -16.60
N GLU A 33 -26.17 -38.16 -16.41
CA GLU A 33 -26.77 -39.33 -17.05
C GLU A 33 -26.69 -39.29 -18.59
N SER A 34 -26.78 -38.09 -19.19
CA SER A 34 -26.60 -37.93 -20.63
C SER A 34 -25.15 -38.18 -21.07
N ASP A 35 -24.16 -37.78 -20.26
CA ASP A 35 -22.75 -38.06 -20.52
C ASP A 35 -22.48 -39.56 -20.48
N LEU A 36 -22.97 -40.22 -19.42
CA LEU A 36 -22.82 -41.66 -19.24
C LEU A 36 -23.48 -42.44 -20.39
N SER A 37 -24.64 -41.97 -20.87
CA SER A 37 -25.32 -42.56 -22.02
C SER A 37 -24.47 -42.45 -23.29
N LEU A 38 -23.90 -41.28 -23.57
CA LEU A 38 -23.00 -41.08 -24.72
C LEU A 38 -21.74 -41.96 -24.63
N ILE A 39 -21.14 -42.06 -23.45
CA ILE A 39 -19.93 -42.86 -23.22
C ILE A 39 -20.23 -44.36 -23.44
N ARG A 40 -21.38 -44.86 -22.96
CA ARG A 40 -21.78 -46.28 -23.07
C ARG A 40 -21.98 -46.76 -24.52
N LEU A 41 -22.23 -45.86 -25.47
CA LEU A 41 -22.34 -46.18 -26.91
C LEU A 41 -21.03 -46.74 -27.48
N ARG A 42 -19.88 -46.45 -26.86
CA ARG A 42 -18.57 -46.92 -27.34
C ARG A 42 -18.35 -48.39 -26.99
N ARG A 43 -17.78 -49.12 -27.95
CA ARG A 43 -17.38 -50.53 -27.80
C ARG A 43 -15.98 -50.61 -27.21
N GLY A 44 -15.83 -51.41 -26.15
CA GLY A 44 -14.57 -51.65 -25.46
C GLY A 44 -14.25 -50.60 -24.38
N ASP A 45 -13.68 -51.06 -23.27
CA ASP A 45 -13.41 -50.23 -22.10
C ASP A 45 -12.43 -49.11 -22.39
N ALA A 46 -11.42 -49.37 -23.25
CA ALA A 46 -10.46 -48.38 -23.71
C ALA A 46 -11.12 -47.18 -24.42
N ASN A 47 -12.11 -47.43 -25.29
CA ASN A 47 -12.81 -46.35 -26.01
C ASN A 47 -13.77 -45.59 -25.10
N ARG A 48 -14.43 -46.27 -24.15
CA ARG A 48 -15.29 -45.62 -23.15
C ARG A 48 -14.48 -44.70 -22.25
N LEU A 49 -13.37 -45.20 -21.71
CA LEU A 49 -12.44 -44.41 -20.91
C LEU A 49 -11.85 -43.25 -21.72
N GLY A 50 -11.49 -43.50 -22.97
CA GLY A 50 -10.93 -42.52 -23.87
C GLY A 50 -11.85 -41.36 -24.25
N VAL A 51 -13.12 -41.65 -24.56
CA VAL A 51 -14.13 -40.61 -24.81
C VAL A 51 -14.40 -39.79 -23.54
N ALA A 52 -14.47 -40.47 -22.40
CA ALA A 52 -14.70 -39.81 -21.12
C ALA A 52 -13.55 -38.84 -20.75
N VAL A 53 -12.29 -39.26 -20.93
CA VAL A 53 -11.12 -38.39 -20.75
C VAL A 53 -11.17 -37.19 -21.70
N GLN A 54 -11.46 -37.41 -22.99
CA GLN A 54 -11.60 -36.30 -23.93
C GLN A 54 -12.71 -35.32 -23.52
N MET A 55 -13.85 -35.83 -23.05
CA MET A 55 -14.97 -35.01 -22.58
C MET A 55 -14.54 -34.15 -21.38
N CYS A 56 -13.84 -34.72 -20.41
CA CYS A 56 -13.31 -33.99 -19.26
C CYS A 56 -12.37 -32.87 -19.71
N LEU A 57 -11.36 -33.16 -20.53
CA LEU A 57 -10.38 -32.18 -20.99
C LEU A 57 -11.01 -31.02 -21.80
N LEU A 58 -12.05 -31.32 -22.59
CA LEU A 58 -12.84 -30.33 -23.32
C LEU A 58 -13.70 -29.44 -22.41
N ARG A 59 -14.20 -29.97 -21.29
CA ARG A 59 -14.90 -29.17 -20.27
C ARG A 59 -13.94 -28.25 -19.52
N PHE A 60 -12.82 -28.81 -19.10
CA PHE A 60 -11.75 -28.08 -18.42
C PHE A 60 -10.43 -28.85 -18.62
N PRO A 61 -9.30 -28.20 -18.97
CA PRO A 61 -9.10 -26.76 -19.11
C PRO A 61 -9.78 -26.15 -20.34
N GLY A 62 -10.35 -26.94 -21.26
CA GLY A 62 -10.99 -26.46 -22.50
C GLY A 62 -10.26 -26.87 -23.78
N GLN A 63 -9.41 -27.90 -23.72
CA GLN A 63 -8.60 -28.40 -24.83
C GLN A 63 -8.91 -29.87 -25.09
N GLY A 64 -8.96 -30.26 -26.37
CA GLY A 64 -9.06 -31.68 -26.72
C GLY A 64 -7.77 -32.43 -26.39
N LEU A 65 -7.88 -33.77 -26.26
CA LEU A 65 -6.71 -34.62 -26.04
C LEU A 65 -5.72 -34.51 -27.21
N LEU A 66 -4.54 -33.96 -26.92
CA LEU A 66 -3.44 -33.84 -27.88
C LEU A 66 -2.85 -35.22 -28.21
N PRO A 67 -2.22 -35.39 -29.40
CA PRO A 67 -1.45 -36.59 -29.71
C PRO A 67 -0.37 -36.83 -28.65
N HIS A 68 -0.26 -38.05 -28.15
CA HIS A 68 0.71 -38.46 -27.11
C HIS A 68 0.64 -37.68 -25.79
N ALA A 69 -0.49 -37.03 -25.49
CA ALA A 69 -0.68 -36.38 -24.20
C ALA A 69 -0.58 -37.39 -23.05
N VAL A 70 0.21 -37.06 -22.03
CA VAL A 70 0.27 -37.83 -20.79
C VAL A 70 -0.90 -37.40 -19.92
N VAL A 71 -1.78 -38.35 -19.61
CA VAL A 71 -2.94 -38.12 -18.73
C VAL A 71 -2.56 -38.58 -17.33
N PRO A 72 -2.72 -37.74 -16.29
CA PRO A 72 -2.40 -38.10 -14.92
C PRO A 72 -3.18 -39.33 -14.45
N THR A 73 -2.52 -40.23 -13.71
CA THR A 73 -3.14 -41.46 -13.20
C THR A 73 -4.35 -41.16 -12.30
N CYS A 74 -4.27 -40.11 -11.47
CA CYS A 74 -5.38 -39.68 -10.61
C CYS A 74 -6.65 -39.36 -11.41
N LEU A 75 -6.53 -38.74 -12.59
CA LEU A 75 -7.67 -38.47 -13.47
C LEU A 75 -8.25 -39.77 -14.05
N LEU A 76 -7.39 -40.72 -14.45
CA LEU A 76 -7.82 -42.01 -14.96
C LEU A 76 -8.55 -42.83 -13.89
N GLU A 77 -8.06 -42.82 -12.66
CA GLU A 77 -8.70 -43.46 -11.51
C GLU A 77 -10.06 -42.83 -11.20
N TRP A 78 -10.14 -41.50 -11.17
CA TRP A 78 -11.40 -40.78 -10.95
C TRP A 78 -12.47 -41.12 -12.00
N ILE A 79 -12.10 -41.09 -13.29
CA ILE A 79 -13.01 -41.43 -14.39
C ILE A 79 -13.35 -42.93 -14.35
N GLY A 80 -12.37 -43.79 -14.06
CA GLY A 80 -12.55 -45.24 -13.92
C GLY A 80 -13.56 -45.59 -12.84
N GLN A 81 -13.51 -44.91 -11.69
CA GLN A 81 -14.49 -45.08 -10.60
C GLN A 81 -15.90 -44.70 -11.02
N GLN A 82 -16.09 -43.56 -11.69
CA GLN A 82 -17.40 -43.12 -12.19
C GLN A 82 -17.99 -44.10 -13.21
N LEU A 83 -17.15 -44.67 -14.07
CA LEU A 83 -17.58 -45.57 -15.15
C LEU A 83 -17.58 -47.06 -14.76
N ARG A 84 -17.02 -47.40 -13.60
CA ARG A 84 -16.70 -48.78 -13.17
C ARG A 84 -15.79 -49.52 -14.16
N LEU A 85 -14.75 -48.83 -14.64
CA LEU A 85 -13.75 -49.35 -15.59
C LEU A 85 -12.36 -49.36 -14.96
N ASP A 86 -11.52 -50.30 -15.41
CA ASP A 86 -10.12 -50.39 -14.99
C ASP A 86 -9.25 -49.38 -15.79
N PRO A 87 -8.54 -48.44 -15.13
CA PRO A 87 -7.57 -47.54 -15.76
C PRO A 87 -6.51 -48.24 -16.62
N ALA A 88 -6.21 -49.52 -16.36
CA ALA A 88 -5.28 -50.32 -17.16
C ALA A 88 -5.69 -50.45 -18.64
N SER A 89 -6.93 -50.12 -18.98
CA SER A 89 -7.42 -50.08 -20.36
C SER A 89 -6.93 -48.86 -21.16
N TRP A 90 -6.43 -47.81 -20.49
CA TRP A 90 -6.00 -46.55 -21.13
C TRP A 90 -4.96 -46.71 -22.25
N PRO A 91 -3.88 -47.52 -22.12
CA PRO A 91 -2.88 -47.67 -23.18
C PRO A 91 -3.40 -48.24 -24.49
N GLN A 92 -4.58 -48.87 -24.48
CA GLN A 92 -5.23 -49.43 -25.67
C GLN A 92 -6.10 -48.39 -26.41
N TYR A 93 -6.34 -47.23 -25.80
CA TYR A 93 -7.15 -46.17 -26.38
C TYR A 93 -6.44 -45.51 -27.56
N ALA A 94 -7.20 -45.23 -28.62
CA ALA A 94 -6.74 -44.52 -29.81
C ALA A 94 -5.49 -45.14 -30.47
N GLY A 95 -5.42 -46.47 -30.54
CA GLY A 95 -4.39 -47.17 -31.33
C GLY A 95 -4.40 -46.79 -32.83
N ARG A 96 -5.52 -46.23 -33.32
CA ARG A 96 -5.63 -45.48 -34.59
C ARG A 96 -5.93 -44.02 -34.26
N GLU A 97 -5.21 -43.08 -34.89
CA GLU A 97 -5.44 -41.66 -34.65
C GLU A 97 -6.85 -41.21 -35.05
N GLU A 98 -7.46 -41.87 -36.04
CA GLU A 98 -8.82 -41.60 -36.53
C GLU A 98 -9.84 -41.70 -35.40
N THR A 99 -9.75 -42.71 -34.54
CA THR A 99 -10.67 -42.90 -33.41
C THR A 99 -10.66 -41.70 -32.45
N ARG A 100 -9.46 -41.16 -32.15
CA ARG A 100 -9.34 -39.96 -31.30
C ARG A 100 -10.02 -38.76 -31.96
N ARG A 101 -9.86 -38.58 -33.27
CA ARG A 101 -10.42 -37.45 -34.04
C ARG A 101 -11.93 -37.56 -34.19
N GLU A 102 -12.45 -38.75 -34.45
CA GLU A 102 -13.90 -39.02 -34.51
C GLU A 102 -14.57 -38.70 -33.18
N HIS A 103 -14.02 -39.20 -32.07
CA HIS A 103 -14.53 -38.89 -30.73
C HIS A 103 -14.49 -37.39 -30.42
N LEU A 104 -13.44 -36.69 -30.82
CA LEU A 104 -13.34 -35.23 -30.65
C LEU A 104 -14.44 -34.49 -31.42
N LEU A 105 -14.74 -34.91 -32.66
CA LEU A 105 -15.80 -34.30 -33.47
C LEU A 105 -17.19 -34.53 -32.87
N GLU A 106 -17.48 -35.75 -32.42
CA GLU A 106 -18.75 -36.08 -31.76
C GLU A 106 -18.92 -35.31 -30.44
N LEU A 107 -17.87 -35.23 -29.62
CA LEU A 107 -17.90 -34.48 -28.35
C LEU A 107 -18.04 -32.98 -28.58
N ARG A 108 -17.43 -32.45 -29.65
CA ARG A 108 -17.58 -31.05 -30.03
C ARG A 108 -19.06 -30.71 -30.32
N GLU A 109 -19.76 -31.55 -31.08
CA GLU A 109 -21.18 -31.38 -31.34
C GLU A 109 -22.02 -31.53 -30.06
N TYR A 110 -21.74 -32.56 -29.25
CA TYR A 110 -22.48 -32.82 -28.02
C TYR A 110 -22.34 -31.70 -26.97
N LEU A 111 -21.14 -31.15 -26.80
CA LEU A 111 -20.86 -30.08 -25.83
C LEU A 111 -21.16 -28.68 -26.39
N GLY A 112 -21.63 -28.57 -27.64
CA GLY A 112 -21.90 -27.30 -28.30
C GLY A 112 -20.65 -26.44 -28.49
N LEU A 113 -19.49 -27.07 -28.71
CA LEU A 113 -18.21 -26.39 -28.79
C LEU A 113 -17.89 -25.95 -30.23
N GLU A 114 -17.30 -24.77 -30.38
CA GLU A 114 -16.80 -24.26 -31.65
C GLU A 114 -15.27 -24.32 -31.75
N SER A 115 -14.75 -24.47 -32.96
CA SER A 115 -13.30 -24.43 -33.19
C SER A 115 -12.79 -22.99 -33.18
N PHE A 116 -11.66 -22.75 -32.53
CA PHE A 116 -11.03 -21.43 -32.55
C PHE A 116 -10.64 -21.00 -33.97
N GLY A 117 -11.01 -19.78 -34.35
CA GLY A 117 -10.85 -19.25 -35.70
C GLY A 117 -10.51 -17.76 -35.70
N LEU A 118 -10.37 -17.17 -36.88
CA LEU A 118 -9.94 -15.77 -37.03
C LEU A 118 -10.93 -14.76 -36.42
N GLN A 119 -12.23 -15.02 -36.49
CA GLN A 119 -13.26 -14.18 -35.87
C GLN A 119 -13.11 -14.17 -34.35
N HIS A 120 -12.97 -15.36 -33.75
CA HIS A 120 -12.73 -15.54 -32.32
C HIS A 120 -11.44 -14.85 -31.87
N TYR A 121 -10.37 -14.95 -32.67
CA TYR A 121 -9.13 -14.24 -32.42
C TYR A 121 -9.34 -12.73 -32.33
N ARG A 122 -10.03 -12.12 -33.31
CA ARG A 122 -10.29 -10.68 -33.31
C ARG A 122 -11.15 -10.23 -32.12
N GLN A 123 -12.19 -10.99 -31.80
CA GLN A 123 -13.07 -10.72 -30.65
C GLN A 123 -12.29 -10.79 -29.33
N ALA A 124 -11.48 -11.83 -29.14
CA ALA A 124 -10.67 -11.97 -27.94
C ALA A 124 -9.58 -10.89 -27.84
N VAL A 125 -8.91 -10.49 -28.94
CA VAL A 125 -7.98 -9.33 -28.89
C VAL A 125 -8.72 -8.06 -28.43
N GLN A 126 -9.91 -7.79 -28.95
CA GLN A 126 -10.69 -6.62 -28.58
C GLN A 126 -11.07 -6.66 -27.09
N PHE A 127 -11.63 -7.78 -26.63
CA PHE A 127 -11.96 -8.00 -25.22
C PHE A 127 -10.74 -7.80 -24.30
N THR A 128 -9.59 -8.41 -24.64
CA THR A 128 -8.37 -8.32 -23.84
C THR A 128 -7.74 -6.93 -23.87
N THR A 129 -8.00 -6.12 -24.89
CA THR A 129 -7.46 -4.76 -24.98
C THR A 129 -7.98 -3.90 -23.82
N GLU A 130 -9.25 -4.03 -23.44
CA GLU A 130 -9.83 -3.30 -22.30
C GLU A 130 -9.12 -3.62 -20.98
N LEU A 131 -8.83 -4.90 -20.73
CA LEU A 131 -8.05 -5.32 -19.57
C LEU A 131 -6.58 -4.87 -19.69
N ALA A 132 -6.03 -4.88 -20.90
CA ALA A 132 -4.66 -4.46 -21.18
C ALA A 132 -4.41 -2.96 -20.94
N LEU A 133 -5.46 -2.13 -21.00
CA LEU A 133 -5.42 -0.73 -20.59
C LEU A 133 -5.17 -0.56 -19.08
N GLN A 134 -5.40 -1.60 -18.28
CA GLN A 134 -5.23 -1.58 -16.82
C GLN A 134 -3.96 -2.31 -16.37
N THR A 135 -3.63 -3.43 -17.04
CA THR A 135 -2.50 -4.31 -16.69
C THR A 135 -1.90 -4.96 -17.93
N ASP A 136 -0.58 -5.16 -17.97
CA ASP A 136 0.08 -5.97 -19.01
C ASP A 136 0.77 -7.21 -18.45
N LYS A 137 0.34 -7.66 -17.27
CA LYS A 137 0.79 -8.94 -16.71
C LYS A 137 0.26 -10.07 -17.59
N GLY A 138 1.19 -10.80 -18.23
CA GLY A 138 0.87 -11.86 -19.19
C GLY A 138 -0.11 -12.89 -18.63
N ILE A 139 0.14 -13.39 -17.41
CA ILE A 139 -0.72 -14.39 -16.77
C ILE A 139 -2.16 -13.91 -16.57
N VAL A 140 -2.37 -12.66 -16.12
CA VAL A 140 -3.70 -12.10 -15.88
C VAL A 140 -4.48 -11.99 -17.21
N LEU A 141 -3.82 -11.52 -18.26
CA LEU A 141 -4.42 -11.41 -19.59
C LEU A 141 -4.72 -12.79 -20.18
N ALA A 142 -3.79 -13.73 -20.07
CA ALA A 142 -3.96 -15.08 -20.60
C ALA A 142 -5.09 -15.83 -19.88
N SER A 143 -5.15 -15.81 -18.54
CA SER A 143 -6.25 -16.42 -17.78
C SER A 143 -7.60 -15.85 -18.21
N SER A 144 -7.70 -14.52 -18.32
CA SER A 144 -8.92 -13.84 -18.76
C SER A 144 -9.34 -14.23 -20.19
N VAL A 145 -8.37 -14.40 -21.11
CA VAL A 145 -8.64 -14.90 -22.47
C VAL A 145 -9.18 -16.32 -22.44
N LEU A 146 -8.58 -17.22 -21.65
CA LEU A 146 -9.05 -18.60 -21.55
C LEU A 146 -10.46 -18.67 -20.97
N ASP A 147 -10.74 -17.89 -19.92
CA ASP A 147 -12.07 -17.78 -19.32
C ASP A 147 -13.10 -17.25 -20.33
N PHE A 148 -12.76 -16.20 -21.07
CA PHE A 148 -13.60 -15.62 -22.11
C PHE A 148 -13.92 -16.63 -23.23
N LEU A 149 -12.93 -17.35 -23.73
CA LEU A 149 -13.13 -18.38 -24.77
C LEU A 149 -13.96 -19.56 -24.25
N ARG A 150 -13.74 -19.98 -23.00
CA ARG A 150 -14.56 -21.03 -22.36
C ARG A 150 -16.02 -20.58 -22.23
N HIS A 151 -16.27 -19.33 -21.85
CA HIS A 151 -17.62 -18.79 -21.74
C HIS A 151 -18.36 -18.73 -23.09
N LEU A 152 -17.63 -18.54 -24.19
CA LEU A 152 -18.17 -18.60 -25.55
C LEU A 152 -18.25 -20.03 -26.12
N HIS A 153 -17.97 -21.06 -25.32
CA HIS A 153 -17.93 -22.45 -25.78
C HIS A 153 -16.93 -22.69 -26.93
N ILE A 154 -15.78 -22.01 -26.91
CA ILE A 154 -14.74 -22.16 -27.94
C ILE A 154 -13.64 -23.09 -27.41
N ILE A 155 -13.27 -24.10 -28.20
CA ILE A 155 -12.10 -24.96 -27.93
C ILE A 155 -10.85 -24.07 -27.89
N LEU A 156 -10.12 -24.12 -26.78
CA LEU A 156 -8.97 -23.26 -26.58
C LEU A 156 -7.87 -23.51 -27.62
N PRO A 157 -7.28 -22.45 -28.20
CA PRO A 157 -6.14 -22.61 -29.10
C PRO A 157 -4.87 -22.93 -28.29
N THR A 158 -3.77 -23.22 -29.00
CA THR A 158 -2.48 -23.42 -28.33
C THR A 158 -2.05 -22.18 -27.56
N LEU A 159 -1.28 -22.35 -26.48
CA LEU A 159 -0.79 -21.22 -25.68
C LEU A 159 0.02 -20.22 -26.49
N ASP A 160 0.71 -20.64 -27.57
CA ASP A 160 1.40 -19.71 -28.48
C ASP A 160 0.43 -18.76 -29.22
N VAL A 161 -0.80 -19.21 -29.50
CA VAL A 161 -1.85 -18.35 -30.07
C VAL A 161 -2.33 -17.37 -29.00
N VAL A 162 -2.55 -17.84 -27.77
CA VAL A 162 -2.99 -17.02 -26.63
C VAL A 162 -1.96 -15.93 -26.32
N GLU A 163 -0.67 -16.26 -26.31
CA GLU A 163 0.39 -15.28 -26.10
C GLU A 163 0.47 -14.24 -27.21
N ARG A 164 0.33 -14.67 -28.48
CA ARG A 164 0.28 -13.73 -29.60
C ARG A 164 -0.91 -12.79 -29.49
N LEU A 165 -2.06 -13.30 -29.10
CA LEU A 165 -3.28 -12.52 -28.85
C LEU A 165 -3.05 -11.48 -27.75
N CYS A 166 -2.54 -11.90 -26.60
CA CYS A 166 -2.24 -11.02 -25.48
C CYS A 166 -1.19 -9.97 -25.86
N ALA A 167 -0.14 -10.34 -26.59
CA ALA A 167 0.87 -9.40 -27.08
C ALA A 167 0.29 -8.36 -28.05
N GLU A 168 -0.64 -8.76 -28.92
CA GLU A 168 -1.37 -7.83 -29.78
C GLU A 168 -2.25 -6.88 -28.96
N ALA A 169 -3.01 -7.40 -27.99
CA ALA A 169 -3.83 -6.59 -27.09
C ALA A 169 -3.00 -5.58 -26.29
N ILE A 170 -1.85 -5.99 -25.73
CA ILE A 170 -0.90 -5.09 -25.05
C ILE A 170 -0.39 -4.01 -26.01
N THR A 171 -0.08 -4.38 -27.26
CA THR A 171 0.40 -3.41 -28.26
C THR A 171 -0.68 -2.38 -28.59
N ARG A 172 -1.94 -2.80 -28.74
CA ARG A 172 -3.09 -1.91 -28.94
C ARG A 172 -3.33 -0.99 -27.74
N ALA A 173 -3.34 -1.55 -26.53
CA ALA A 173 -3.49 -0.79 -25.30
C ALA A 173 -2.37 0.24 -25.12
N ASN A 174 -1.11 -0.12 -25.40
CA ASN A 174 0.00 0.83 -25.34
C ASN A 174 -0.18 2.00 -26.31
N ARG A 175 -0.66 1.75 -27.53
CA ARG A 175 -0.94 2.81 -28.49
C ARG A 175 -2.02 3.77 -27.96
N ILE A 176 -3.14 3.23 -27.45
CA ILE A 176 -4.21 4.04 -26.86
C ILE A 176 -3.68 4.88 -25.68
N ILE A 177 -2.87 4.29 -24.80
CA ILE A 177 -2.25 4.98 -23.66
C ILE A 177 -1.31 6.10 -24.14
N TYR A 178 -0.49 5.84 -25.15
CA TYR A 178 0.42 6.85 -25.70
C TYR A 178 -0.35 8.00 -26.34
N ASP A 179 -1.36 7.68 -27.15
CA ASP A 179 -2.22 8.68 -27.78
C ASP A 179 -2.90 9.55 -26.72
N ALA A 180 -3.50 8.94 -25.68
CA ALA A 180 -4.18 9.66 -24.60
C ALA A 180 -3.26 10.63 -23.82
N LEU A 181 -1.97 10.28 -23.63
CA LEU A 181 -1.00 11.13 -22.95
C LEU A 181 -0.40 12.22 -23.85
N VAL A 182 -0.38 12.00 -25.16
CA VAL A 182 0.32 12.87 -26.13
C VAL A 182 -0.63 13.81 -26.85
N GLU A 183 -1.86 13.41 -27.13
CA GLU A 183 -2.87 14.23 -27.83
C GLU A 183 -3.14 15.58 -27.16
N PRO A 184 -3.20 15.71 -25.82
CA PRO A 184 -3.39 17.01 -25.16
C PRO A 184 -2.14 17.92 -25.17
N LEU A 185 -0.99 17.45 -25.67
CA LEU A 185 0.26 18.20 -25.61
C LEU A 185 0.38 19.21 -26.75
N SER A 186 0.79 20.44 -26.42
CA SER A 186 1.20 21.43 -27.40
C SER A 186 2.62 21.16 -27.91
N ASP A 187 3.00 21.78 -29.02
CA ASP A 187 4.39 21.77 -29.50
C ASP A 187 5.36 22.40 -28.49
N THR A 188 4.88 23.29 -27.63
CA THR A 188 5.67 23.86 -26.53
C THR A 188 5.95 22.82 -25.46
N HIS A 189 4.95 22.02 -25.07
CA HIS A 189 5.15 20.90 -24.13
C HIS A 189 6.14 19.88 -24.71
N CYS A 190 5.96 19.51 -25.99
CA CYS A 190 6.85 18.56 -26.66
C CYS A 190 8.32 19.04 -26.66
N ARG A 191 8.56 20.32 -26.98
CA ARG A 191 9.91 20.91 -26.92
C ARG A 191 10.50 20.88 -25.51
N ARG A 192 9.74 21.31 -24.50
CA ARG A 192 10.20 21.28 -23.09
C ARG A 192 10.52 19.86 -22.61
N LEU A 193 9.76 18.86 -23.07
CA LEU A 193 10.05 17.45 -22.77
C LEU A 193 11.32 16.96 -23.47
N ASP A 194 11.55 17.35 -24.73
CA ASP A 194 12.79 17.01 -25.45
C ASP A 194 14.01 17.72 -24.81
N ASP A 195 13.86 18.95 -24.30
CA ASP A 195 14.92 19.68 -23.59
C ASP A 195 15.41 18.92 -22.34
N LEU A 196 14.56 18.10 -21.71
CA LEU A 196 14.96 17.24 -20.60
C LEU A 196 16.08 16.26 -20.99
N LEU A 197 16.13 15.87 -22.26
CA LEU A 197 17.11 14.93 -22.79
C LEU A 197 18.46 15.59 -23.11
N LEU A 198 18.50 16.92 -23.18
CA LEU A 198 19.70 17.69 -23.47
C LEU A 198 20.60 17.83 -22.24
N ARG A 199 21.88 18.12 -22.49
CA ARG A 199 22.84 18.46 -21.42
C ARG A 199 22.47 19.80 -20.81
N ARG A 200 22.63 19.91 -19.50
CA ARG A 200 22.52 21.21 -18.81
C ARG A 200 23.74 22.07 -19.17
N ASP A 201 23.53 23.37 -19.22
CA ASP A 201 24.61 24.33 -19.39
C ASP A 201 25.68 24.12 -18.31
N ASP A 202 26.94 24.12 -18.72
CA ASP A 202 28.12 23.95 -17.86
C ASP A 202 28.14 22.66 -17.00
N SER A 203 27.37 21.63 -17.36
CA SER A 203 27.33 20.35 -16.65
C SER A 203 27.57 19.15 -17.56
N LYS A 204 28.10 18.07 -16.97
CA LYS A 204 28.22 16.76 -17.62
C LYS A 204 26.91 15.95 -17.61
N THR A 205 25.90 16.41 -16.87
CA THR A 205 24.60 15.73 -16.72
C THR A 205 23.51 16.37 -17.58
N THR A 206 22.53 15.56 -18.00
CA THR A 206 21.32 16.07 -18.65
C THR A 206 20.34 16.68 -17.64
N TRP A 207 19.38 17.47 -18.14
CA TRP A 207 18.28 17.99 -17.34
C TRP A 207 17.54 16.86 -16.61
N LEU A 208 17.12 15.83 -17.33
CA LEU A 208 16.43 14.66 -16.75
C LEU A 208 17.30 13.93 -15.70
N ALA A 209 18.60 13.79 -15.93
CA ALA A 209 19.48 13.10 -14.99
C ALA A 209 19.62 13.86 -13.68
N TRP A 210 19.68 15.20 -13.71
CA TRP A 210 19.70 16.03 -12.50
C TRP A 210 18.36 16.04 -11.77
N LEU A 211 17.25 16.16 -12.50
CA LEU A 211 15.90 16.17 -11.93
C LEU A 211 15.55 14.90 -11.16
N ARG A 212 16.19 13.78 -11.49
CA ARG A 212 15.99 12.47 -10.87
C ARG A 212 16.91 12.18 -9.67
N GLN A 213 17.78 13.11 -9.30
CA GLN A 213 18.66 12.91 -8.15
C GLN A 213 17.87 13.02 -6.84
N ALA A 214 18.16 12.12 -5.90
CA ALA A 214 17.59 12.14 -4.56
C ALA A 214 18.20 13.26 -3.69
N PRO A 215 17.55 13.65 -2.57
CA PRO A 215 18.06 14.65 -1.65
C PRO A 215 19.28 14.18 -0.89
N ALA A 216 20.27 15.07 -0.85
CA ALA A 216 21.48 14.90 -0.08
C ALA A 216 21.22 15.26 1.40
N LYS A 217 22.15 15.96 2.04
CA LYS A 217 22.08 16.23 3.49
C LYS A 217 20.92 17.20 3.82
N PRO A 218 20.14 16.95 4.89
CA PRO A 218 19.05 17.85 5.31
C PRO A 218 19.62 19.17 5.84
N ASN A 219 19.69 20.16 4.95
CA ASN A 219 20.08 21.54 5.20
C ASN A 219 19.40 22.46 4.17
N SER A 220 19.47 23.78 4.42
CA SER A 220 18.79 24.78 3.58
C SER A 220 19.25 24.80 2.12
N ARG A 221 20.53 24.48 1.86
CA ARG A 221 21.09 24.50 0.49
C ARG A 221 20.47 23.39 -0.36
N HIS A 222 20.52 22.15 0.12
CA HIS A 222 19.92 21.03 -0.63
C HIS A 222 18.40 21.17 -0.69
N MET A 223 17.75 21.77 0.32
CA MET A 223 16.33 22.09 0.24
C MET A 223 16.01 23.01 -0.94
N LEU A 224 16.75 24.11 -1.08
CA LEU A 224 16.56 25.03 -2.21
C LEU A 224 16.84 24.37 -3.56
N GLU A 225 17.86 23.50 -3.64
CA GLU A 225 18.14 22.73 -4.86
C GLU A 225 16.99 21.78 -5.23
N HIS A 226 16.37 21.13 -4.24
CA HIS A 226 15.20 20.28 -4.49
C HIS A 226 13.96 21.08 -4.90
N ILE A 227 13.74 22.24 -4.29
CA ILE A 227 12.69 23.17 -4.71
C ILE A 227 12.93 23.63 -6.16
N GLU A 228 14.18 23.90 -6.55
CA GLU A 228 14.53 24.23 -7.93
C GLU A 228 14.20 23.10 -8.91
N ARG A 229 14.45 21.84 -8.53
CA ARG A 229 14.03 20.67 -9.32
C ARG A 229 12.52 20.60 -9.49
N LEU A 230 11.76 20.80 -8.41
CA LEU A 230 10.30 20.82 -8.48
C LEU A 230 9.80 21.95 -9.40
N LYS A 231 10.37 23.16 -9.28
CA LYS A 231 10.04 24.29 -10.17
C LYS A 231 10.37 23.98 -11.62
N THR A 232 11.49 23.32 -11.88
CA THR A 232 11.89 22.92 -13.24
C THR A 232 10.91 21.91 -13.83
N TRP A 233 10.47 20.92 -13.04
CA TRP A 233 9.40 20.02 -13.45
C TRP A 233 8.07 20.76 -13.73
N GLN A 234 7.69 21.68 -12.83
CA GLN A 234 6.47 22.49 -12.98
C GLN A 234 6.54 23.41 -14.21
N ALA A 235 7.72 23.91 -14.57
CA ALA A 235 7.94 24.76 -15.74
C ALA A 235 7.72 24.04 -17.08
N ILE A 236 7.64 22.70 -17.10
CA ILE A 236 7.16 21.97 -18.27
C ILE A 236 5.73 22.39 -18.60
N ASP A 237 4.93 22.70 -17.57
CA ASP A 237 3.55 23.19 -17.67
C ASP A 237 2.64 22.18 -18.37
N LEU A 238 2.72 20.91 -17.95
CA LEU A 238 1.88 19.86 -18.50
C LEU A 238 0.39 20.15 -18.24
N PRO A 239 -0.51 19.83 -19.20
CA PRO A 239 -1.95 19.91 -19.00
C PRO A 239 -2.40 19.20 -17.71
N SER A 240 -3.28 19.84 -16.94
CA SER A 240 -3.79 19.26 -15.70
C SER A 240 -4.65 18.04 -15.97
N GLY A 241 -4.47 16.96 -15.19
CA GLY A 241 -5.33 15.78 -15.23
C GLY A 241 -4.91 14.71 -16.24
N LEU A 242 -3.75 14.83 -16.89
CA LEU A 242 -3.19 13.78 -17.76
C LEU A 242 -3.08 12.43 -17.05
N GLU A 243 -2.72 12.45 -15.76
CA GLU A 243 -2.61 11.27 -14.91
C GLU A 243 -3.93 10.51 -14.72
N ARG A 244 -5.08 11.16 -15.00
CA ARG A 244 -6.42 10.57 -14.90
C ARG A 244 -6.93 10.02 -16.23
N LEU A 245 -6.25 10.30 -17.35
CA LEU A 245 -6.64 9.81 -18.67
C LEU A 245 -6.25 8.34 -18.90
N VAL A 246 -5.31 7.83 -18.11
CA VAL A 246 -4.78 6.47 -18.22
C VAL A 246 -4.78 5.79 -16.86
N HIS A 247 -4.86 4.46 -16.86
CA HIS A 247 -4.84 3.71 -15.61
C HIS A 247 -3.51 3.90 -14.86
N GLN A 248 -3.58 4.18 -13.56
CA GLN A 248 -2.41 4.52 -12.73
C GLN A 248 -1.28 3.48 -12.81
N ASN A 249 -1.62 2.17 -12.80
CA ASN A 249 -0.62 1.10 -12.93
C ASN A 249 0.18 1.18 -14.24
N ARG A 250 -0.45 1.60 -15.35
CA ARG A 250 0.23 1.76 -16.64
C ARG A 250 1.15 2.98 -16.62
N LEU A 251 0.67 4.10 -16.07
CA LEU A 251 1.45 5.32 -15.92
C LEU A 251 2.72 5.07 -15.09
N LEU A 252 2.57 4.44 -13.93
CA LEU A 252 3.69 4.09 -13.05
C LEU A 252 4.67 3.12 -13.71
N LYS A 253 4.17 2.16 -14.49
CA LYS A 253 5.03 1.25 -15.25
C LYS A 253 5.82 2.01 -16.32
N LEU A 254 5.20 2.89 -17.09
CA LEU A 254 5.90 3.72 -18.08
C LEU A 254 6.97 4.60 -17.44
N ALA A 255 6.64 5.25 -16.32
CA ALA A 255 7.60 6.04 -15.55
C ALA A 255 8.78 5.18 -15.05
N ARG A 256 8.51 3.97 -14.56
CA ARG A 256 9.55 3.03 -14.08
C ARG A 256 10.46 2.56 -15.21
N GLU A 257 9.88 2.15 -16.34
CA GLU A 257 10.65 1.72 -17.52
C GLU A 257 11.51 2.87 -18.05
N GLY A 258 10.94 4.07 -18.21
CA GLY A 258 11.69 5.26 -18.60
C GLY A 258 12.76 5.64 -17.58
N GLY A 259 12.50 5.40 -16.30
CA GLY A 259 13.46 5.63 -15.21
C GLY A 259 14.66 4.71 -15.31
N GLN A 260 14.54 3.51 -15.86
CA GLN A 260 15.68 2.61 -16.02
C GLN A 260 16.53 2.92 -17.26
N MET A 261 16.09 3.86 -18.11
CA MET A 261 16.74 4.19 -19.37
C MET A 261 17.61 5.44 -19.26
N THR A 262 18.63 5.53 -20.13
CA THR A 262 19.40 6.77 -20.29
C THR A 262 18.62 7.76 -21.15
N PRO A 263 18.89 9.08 -21.03
CA PRO A 263 18.30 10.08 -21.92
C PRO A 263 18.52 9.78 -23.41
N ALA A 264 19.67 9.19 -23.76
CA ALA A 264 19.99 8.80 -25.13
C ALA A 264 19.14 7.62 -25.63
N ASP A 265 18.73 6.70 -24.75
CA ASP A 265 17.83 5.61 -25.11
C ASP A 265 16.40 6.10 -25.30
N LEU A 266 15.94 7.02 -24.43
CA LEU A 266 14.65 7.69 -24.56
C LEU A 266 14.55 8.48 -25.87
N ALA A 267 15.64 9.16 -26.27
CA ALA A 267 15.68 9.92 -27.52
C ALA A 267 15.44 9.06 -28.78
N LYS A 268 15.79 7.77 -28.74
CA LYS A 268 15.63 6.83 -29.86
C LYS A 268 14.21 6.31 -30.02
N PHE A 269 13.32 6.56 -29.06
CA PHE A 269 11.93 6.14 -29.17
C PHE A 269 11.20 6.88 -30.28
N GLU A 270 10.24 6.18 -30.88
CA GLU A 270 9.23 6.78 -31.74
C GLU A 270 8.45 7.87 -30.98
N ARG A 271 8.02 8.91 -31.71
CA ARG A 271 7.48 10.17 -31.15
C ARG A 271 6.44 9.94 -30.05
N GLN A 272 5.43 9.11 -30.31
CA GLN A 272 4.33 8.86 -29.37
C GLN A 272 4.84 8.21 -28.07
N ARG A 273 5.61 7.12 -28.20
CA ARG A 273 6.20 6.42 -27.05
C ARG A 273 7.15 7.33 -26.27
N ARG A 274 7.97 8.13 -26.95
CA ARG A 274 8.93 9.05 -26.32
C ARG A 274 8.20 10.03 -25.41
N TYR A 275 7.23 10.77 -25.95
CA TYR A 275 6.52 11.77 -25.18
C TYR A 275 5.64 11.17 -24.08
N ALA A 276 4.94 10.06 -24.33
CA ALA A 276 4.19 9.38 -23.29
C ALA A 276 5.09 8.94 -22.11
N THR A 277 6.29 8.43 -22.41
CA THR A 277 7.28 8.06 -21.38
C THR A 277 7.81 9.27 -20.62
N LEU A 278 8.10 10.38 -21.31
CA LEU A 278 8.57 11.61 -20.68
C LEU A 278 7.49 12.30 -19.83
N VAL A 279 6.22 12.27 -20.27
CA VAL A 279 5.07 12.72 -19.48
C VAL A 279 4.93 11.87 -18.21
N ALA A 280 4.99 10.55 -18.33
CA ALA A 280 4.93 9.65 -17.17
C ALA A 280 6.08 9.92 -16.19
N LEU A 281 7.31 10.13 -16.70
CA LEU A 281 8.47 10.52 -15.91
C LEU A 281 8.29 11.88 -15.22
N ALA A 282 7.71 12.86 -15.90
CA ALA A 282 7.48 14.18 -15.35
C ALA A 282 6.42 14.16 -14.23
N ILE A 283 5.30 13.46 -14.44
CA ILE A 283 4.25 13.31 -13.43
C ILE A 283 4.80 12.60 -12.19
N GLU A 284 5.46 11.46 -12.36
CA GLU A 284 6.03 10.71 -11.22
C GLU A 284 7.21 11.46 -10.57
N GLY A 285 8.01 12.18 -11.37
CA GLY A 285 9.10 13.02 -10.90
C GLY A 285 8.61 14.18 -10.05
N MET A 286 7.54 14.88 -10.46
CA MET A 286 6.90 15.93 -9.68
C MET A 286 6.41 15.41 -8.33
N ALA A 287 5.73 14.25 -8.32
CA ALA A 287 5.25 13.65 -7.08
C ALA A 287 6.38 13.23 -6.15
N THR A 288 7.42 12.59 -6.70
CA THR A 288 8.60 12.16 -5.94
C THR A 288 9.33 13.35 -5.32
N VAL A 289 9.64 14.38 -6.10
CA VAL A 289 10.37 15.56 -5.60
C VAL A 289 9.52 16.34 -4.59
N THR A 290 8.20 16.40 -4.77
CA THR A 290 7.28 17.02 -3.79
C THR A 290 7.34 16.31 -2.43
N ASP A 291 7.25 14.98 -2.44
CA ASP A 291 7.34 14.16 -1.22
C ASP A 291 8.71 14.32 -0.56
N GLU A 292 9.79 14.26 -1.35
CA GLU A 292 11.16 14.45 -0.87
C GLU A 292 11.39 15.84 -0.23
N ILE A 293 10.79 16.90 -0.77
CA ILE A 293 10.84 18.25 -0.18
C ILE A 293 10.17 18.25 1.20
N ILE A 294 9.02 17.61 1.36
CA ILE A 294 8.29 17.54 2.63
C ILE A 294 9.08 16.71 3.66
N GLU A 295 9.61 15.56 3.25
CA GLU A 295 10.47 14.72 4.09
C GLU A 295 11.74 15.45 4.52
N LEU A 296 12.37 16.19 3.60
CA LEU A 296 13.56 17.00 3.89
C LEU A 296 13.24 18.11 4.89
N HIS A 297 12.07 18.74 4.79
CA HIS A 297 11.59 19.74 5.74
C HIS A 297 11.44 19.13 7.13
N ASP A 298 10.80 17.96 7.25
CA ASP A 298 10.67 17.24 8.53
C ASP A 298 12.05 16.96 9.13
N ARG A 299 12.98 16.42 8.34
CA ARG A 299 14.35 16.12 8.81
C ARG A 299 15.11 17.36 9.26
N ILE A 300 14.98 18.49 8.56
CA ILE A 300 15.60 19.76 8.98
C ILE A 300 14.97 20.26 10.28
N LEU A 301 13.64 20.26 10.38
CA LEU A 301 12.92 20.70 11.56
C LEU A 301 13.26 19.84 12.77
N GLY A 302 13.28 18.52 12.61
CA GLY A 302 13.71 17.57 13.64
C GLY A 302 15.14 17.84 14.12
N LYS A 303 16.07 18.17 13.22
CA LYS A 303 17.43 18.59 13.60
C LYS A 303 17.46 19.89 14.39
N VAL A 304 16.67 20.90 14.00
CA VAL A 304 16.56 22.18 14.71
C VAL A 304 16.08 21.95 16.15
N PHE A 305 14.99 21.21 16.32
CA PHE A 305 14.42 20.90 17.64
C PHE A 305 15.40 20.08 18.49
N ASN A 306 16.04 19.07 17.89
CA ASN A 306 17.01 18.23 18.60
C ASN A 306 18.25 19.02 19.04
N THR A 307 18.73 19.96 18.23
CA THR A 307 19.84 20.85 18.60
C THR A 307 19.46 21.74 19.77
N ALA A 308 18.28 22.37 19.74
CA ALA A 308 17.78 23.19 20.83
C ALA A 308 17.64 22.37 22.13
N LYS A 309 17.04 21.16 22.04
CA LYS A 309 16.90 20.23 23.17
C LYS A 309 18.25 19.81 23.76
N LYS A 310 19.22 19.45 22.90
CA LYS A 310 20.57 19.05 23.34
C LYS A 310 21.30 20.20 24.04
N LYS A 311 21.28 21.42 23.47
CA LYS A 311 21.90 22.59 24.10
C LYS A 311 21.27 22.92 25.45
N HIS A 312 19.95 22.88 25.52
CA HIS A 312 19.21 23.09 26.75
C HIS A 312 19.59 22.05 27.82
N GLN A 313 19.63 20.76 27.44
CA GLN A 313 20.06 19.68 28.33
C GLN A 313 21.52 19.83 28.79
N GLN A 314 22.43 20.20 27.89
CA GLN A 314 23.85 20.42 28.22
C GLN A 314 24.03 21.57 29.21
N GLN A 315 23.33 22.69 29.01
CA GLN A 315 23.37 23.82 29.94
C GLN A 315 22.83 23.44 31.32
N PHE A 316 21.73 22.67 31.34
CA PHE A 316 21.16 22.16 32.58
C PHE A 316 22.14 21.23 33.31
N GLN A 317 22.76 20.29 32.59
CA GLN A 317 23.78 19.39 33.14
C GLN A 317 25.01 20.14 33.66
N ALA A 318 25.48 21.16 32.95
CA ALA A 318 26.59 22.00 33.39
C ALA A 318 26.29 22.72 34.71
N SER A 319 25.03 23.13 34.90
CA SER A 319 24.55 23.76 36.14
C SER A 319 24.22 22.74 37.25
N GLY A 320 24.15 21.44 36.93
CA GLY A 320 23.67 20.40 37.83
C GLY A 320 24.48 20.24 39.12
N LYS A 321 25.81 20.39 39.06
CA LYS A 321 26.65 20.38 40.27
C LYS A 321 26.34 21.55 41.19
N ALA A 322 26.19 22.75 40.63
CA ALA A 322 25.86 23.96 41.39
C ALA A 322 24.45 23.87 41.99
N ILE A 323 23.46 23.39 41.22
CA ILE A 323 22.09 23.15 41.69
C ILE A 323 22.10 22.15 42.86
N ASN A 324 22.75 21.00 42.73
CA ASN A 324 22.81 19.99 43.81
C ASN A 324 23.50 20.53 45.07
N ALA A 325 24.58 21.32 44.91
CA ALA A 325 25.25 21.96 46.04
C ALA A 325 24.30 22.90 46.80
N LYS A 326 23.48 23.69 46.09
CA LYS A 326 22.47 24.57 46.70
C LYS A 326 21.33 23.80 47.35
N VAL A 327 20.79 22.77 46.70
CA VAL A 327 19.75 21.90 47.29
C VAL A 327 20.23 21.27 48.61
N ARG A 328 21.47 20.77 48.66
CA ARG A 328 22.06 20.23 49.90
C ARG A 328 22.25 21.31 50.97
N LEU A 329 22.70 22.51 50.58
CA LEU A 329 22.86 23.63 51.50
C LEU A 329 21.52 24.03 52.13
N PHE A 330 20.49 24.28 51.32
CA PHE A 330 19.17 24.66 51.84
C PHE A 330 18.48 23.53 52.59
N GLY A 331 18.72 22.26 52.24
CA GLY A 331 18.28 21.12 53.04
C GLY A 331 18.87 21.11 54.45
N ARG A 332 20.18 21.40 54.60
CA ARG A 332 20.81 21.55 55.92
C ARG A 332 20.26 22.72 56.71
N ILE A 333 20.09 23.88 56.06
CA ILE A 333 19.50 25.07 56.69
C ILE A 333 18.07 24.77 57.16
N GLY A 334 17.26 24.12 56.33
CA GLY A 334 15.92 23.69 56.68
C GLY A 334 15.89 22.73 57.87
N GLN A 335 16.83 21.78 57.93
CA GLN A 335 16.94 20.84 59.06
C GLN A 335 17.27 21.57 60.37
N VAL A 336 18.26 22.46 60.34
CA VAL A 336 18.67 23.24 61.52
C VAL A 336 17.55 24.18 62.00
N LEU A 337 16.77 24.76 61.08
CA LEU A 337 15.57 25.54 61.41
C LEU A 337 14.46 24.68 62.05
N ILE A 338 14.25 23.45 61.56
CA ILE A 338 13.29 22.51 62.15
C ILE A 338 13.71 22.14 63.58
N ASP A 339 15.00 21.87 63.78
CA ASP A 339 15.53 21.48 65.10
C ASP A 339 15.51 22.65 66.09
N ALA A 340 15.88 23.86 65.65
CA ALA A 340 15.75 25.07 66.44
C ALA A 340 14.30 25.34 66.86
N LYS A 341 13.34 25.17 65.95
CA LYS A 341 11.90 25.31 66.25
C LYS A 341 11.42 24.28 67.28
N LYS A 342 11.89 23.03 67.22
CA LYS A 342 11.56 22.00 68.22
C LYS A 342 12.17 22.28 69.59
N ALA A 343 13.38 22.84 69.62
CA ALA A 343 14.11 23.16 70.84
C ALA A 343 13.79 24.55 71.43
N GLY A 344 12.97 25.36 70.75
CA GLY A 344 12.64 26.73 71.18
C GLY A 344 13.81 27.72 71.06
N LEU A 345 14.76 27.46 70.15
CA LEU A 345 15.94 28.28 69.92
C LEU A 345 15.69 29.36 68.85
N ASP A 346 16.52 30.40 68.82
CA ASP A 346 16.46 31.48 67.83
C ASP A 346 16.78 30.96 66.41
N PRO A 347 15.85 31.10 65.43
CA PRO A 347 16.07 30.68 64.05
C PRO A 347 17.22 31.40 63.34
N TYR A 348 17.53 32.65 63.69
CA TYR A 348 18.62 33.39 63.04
C TYR A 348 19.99 32.88 63.48
N ALA A 349 20.20 32.72 64.79
CA ALA A 349 21.37 32.05 65.33
C ALA A 349 21.55 30.62 64.76
N ALA A 350 20.44 29.91 64.50
CA ALA A 350 20.48 28.57 63.91
C ALA A 350 20.98 28.59 62.45
N ILE A 351 20.59 29.57 61.63
CA ILE A 351 21.12 29.72 60.26
C ILE A 351 22.61 30.05 60.28
N GLU A 352 23.03 30.98 61.15
CA GLU A 352 24.43 31.38 61.29
C GLU A 352 25.36 30.24 61.72
N SER A 353 24.82 29.24 62.43
CA SER A 353 25.59 28.02 62.77
C SER A 353 25.96 27.16 61.55
N VAL A 354 25.24 27.31 60.42
CA VAL A 354 25.50 26.58 59.18
C VAL A 354 26.38 27.38 58.23
N LEU A 355 26.13 28.69 58.10
CA LEU A 355 26.96 29.62 57.34
C LEU A 355 26.77 31.08 57.79
N PRO A 356 27.79 31.95 57.66
CA PRO A 356 27.65 33.38 57.93
C PRO A 356 26.54 34.04 57.11
N TRP A 357 25.90 35.07 57.68
CA TRP A 357 24.73 35.72 57.08
C TRP A 357 25.00 36.31 55.68
N ASP A 358 26.17 36.92 55.46
CA ASP A 358 26.55 37.48 54.16
C ASP A 358 26.65 36.39 53.08
N HIS A 359 27.27 35.25 53.41
CA HIS A 359 27.34 34.10 52.50
C HIS A 359 25.97 33.46 52.27
N PHE A 360 25.04 33.55 53.23
CA PHE A 360 23.66 33.11 53.03
C PHE A 360 22.94 33.98 52.00
N ALA A 361 23.04 35.29 52.10
CA ALA A 361 22.46 36.23 51.13
C ALA A 361 23.01 36.02 49.70
N GLU A 362 24.32 35.83 49.57
CA GLU A 362 24.95 35.45 48.29
C GLU A 362 24.40 34.11 47.78
N SER A 363 24.28 33.12 48.67
CA SER A 363 23.79 31.79 48.29
C SER A 363 22.35 31.80 47.79
N VAL A 364 21.48 32.65 48.34
CA VAL A 364 20.10 32.86 47.91
C VAL A 364 20.08 33.51 46.53
N THR A 365 20.92 34.52 46.29
CA THR A 365 21.05 35.17 44.98
C THR A 365 21.53 34.19 43.92
N GLU A 366 22.56 33.40 44.20
CA GLU A 366 23.04 32.34 43.30
C GLU A 366 21.97 31.27 43.05
N ALA A 367 21.19 30.91 44.08
CA ALA A 367 20.09 29.96 43.93
C ALA A 367 18.97 30.51 43.05
N GLN A 368 18.66 31.80 43.14
CA GLN A 368 17.69 32.47 42.26
C GLN A 368 18.17 32.52 40.81
N LEU A 369 19.48 32.69 40.57
CA LEU A 369 20.07 32.63 39.23
C LEU A 369 20.07 31.21 38.63
N LEU A 370 20.22 30.20 39.49
CA LEU A 370 20.17 28.79 39.11
C LEU A 370 18.73 28.25 38.98
N ALA A 371 17.80 28.85 39.71
CA ALA A 371 16.39 28.49 39.70
C ALA A 371 15.82 28.70 38.30
N GLN A 372 15.17 27.66 37.79
CA GLN A 372 14.49 27.71 36.50
C GLN A 372 13.00 27.98 36.73
N PRO A 373 12.31 28.62 35.77
CA PRO A 373 10.85 28.74 35.80
C PRO A 373 10.18 27.37 35.85
N GLU A 374 8.95 27.28 36.37
CA GLU A 374 8.15 26.04 36.35
C GLU A 374 7.92 25.53 34.92
N ASP A 375 7.80 26.45 33.94
CA ASP A 375 7.70 26.14 32.50
C ASP A 375 9.08 25.93 31.83
N PHE A 376 10.01 25.26 32.51
CA PHE A 376 11.37 25.02 32.01
C PHE A 376 11.35 24.24 30.69
N ASP A 377 11.68 24.92 29.59
CA ASP A 377 11.56 24.37 28.24
C ASP A 377 12.73 24.78 27.32
N PHE A 378 13.01 23.94 26.32
CA PHE A 378 13.97 24.20 25.26
C PHE A 378 13.41 25.08 24.13
N LEU A 379 12.08 25.24 24.01
CA LEU A 379 11.45 26.01 22.92
C LEU A 379 12.02 27.43 22.71
N PRO A 380 12.34 28.22 23.76
CA PRO A 380 12.94 29.54 23.58
C PRO A 380 14.25 29.53 22.78
N ARG A 381 14.97 28.40 22.78
CA ARG A 381 16.25 28.24 22.07
C ARG A 381 16.10 27.85 20.59
N ILE A 382 14.89 27.53 20.13
CA ILE A 382 14.67 27.13 18.73
C ILE A 382 14.99 28.27 17.76
N THR A 383 14.78 29.53 18.17
CA THR A 383 15.06 30.70 17.34
C THR A 383 16.55 30.91 17.04
N GLU A 384 17.47 30.26 17.78
CA GLU A 384 18.91 30.24 17.47
C GLU A 384 19.18 29.66 16.06
N SER A 385 18.33 28.73 15.60
CA SER A 385 18.43 28.13 14.26
C SER A 385 17.44 28.74 13.26
N TYR A 386 16.85 29.90 13.58
CA TYR A 386 15.85 30.57 12.73
C TYR A 386 16.36 30.85 11.32
N ALA A 387 17.61 31.32 11.21
CA ALA A 387 18.23 31.58 9.91
C ALA A 387 18.26 30.34 8.99
N THR A 388 18.37 29.13 9.56
CA THR A 388 18.39 27.89 8.78
C THR A 388 17.05 27.63 8.09
N LEU A 389 15.93 27.76 8.81
CA LEU A 389 14.60 27.59 8.22
C LEU A 389 14.26 28.76 7.31
N ARG A 390 14.56 29.99 7.75
CA ARG A 390 14.22 31.21 7.03
C ARG A 390 14.80 31.24 5.61
N ARG A 391 15.99 30.66 5.40
CA ARG A 391 16.66 30.58 4.09
C ARG A 391 15.84 29.90 3.00
N TYR A 392 14.97 28.95 3.34
CA TYR A 392 14.20 28.20 2.35
C TYR A 392 12.69 28.28 2.56
N SER A 393 12.22 28.67 3.75
CA SER A 393 10.78 28.69 4.07
C SER A 393 9.93 29.51 3.09
N PRO A 394 10.35 30.68 2.55
CA PRO A 394 9.53 31.39 1.56
C PRO A 394 9.32 30.55 0.30
N GLU A 395 10.41 30.00 -0.24
CA GLU A 395 10.38 29.18 -1.45
C GLU A 395 9.59 27.88 -1.25
N PHE A 396 9.73 27.25 -0.08
CA PHE A 396 8.98 26.06 0.30
C PHE A 396 7.48 26.33 0.35
N LEU A 397 7.06 27.41 1.02
CA LEU A 397 5.64 27.74 1.15
C LEU A 397 5.04 28.18 -0.19
N THR A 398 5.78 28.88 -1.05
CA THR A 398 5.26 29.34 -2.35
C THR A 398 5.18 28.22 -3.38
N THR A 399 6.15 27.29 -3.40
CA THR A 399 6.21 26.23 -4.41
C THR A 399 5.18 25.12 -4.17
N LEU A 400 4.86 24.82 -2.90
CA LEU A 400 3.89 23.79 -2.54
C LEU A 400 2.45 24.30 -2.64
N LYS A 401 1.64 23.63 -3.46
CA LYS A 401 0.20 23.88 -3.60
C LYS A 401 -0.58 23.18 -2.49
N LEU A 402 -0.61 23.81 -1.32
CA LEU A 402 -1.28 23.30 -0.13
C LEU A 402 -2.81 23.38 -0.25
N ARG A 403 -3.48 22.33 0.25
CA ARG A 403 -4.93 22.22 0.43
C ARG A 403 -5.20 21.75 1.85
N THR A 404 -6.41 21.98 2.36
CA THR A 404 -6.72 21.71 3.77
C THR A 404 -8.14 21.21 3.97
N ALA A 405 -8.30 20.34 4.96
CA ALA A 405 -9.59 19.99 5.52
C ALA A 405 -10.14 21.16 6.35
N SER A 406 -11.43 21.12 6.68
CA SER A 406 -12.07 22.16 7.50
C SER A 406 -11.35 22.39 8.84
N ALA A 407 -10.79 21.32 9.44
CA ALA A 407 -10.12 21.36 10.73
C ALA A 407 -8.81 22.19 10.76
N ALA A 408 -8.08 22.31 9.63
CA ALA A 408 -6.79 23.00 9.57
C ALA A 408 -6.82 24.33 8.80
N LYS A 409 -8.03 24.87 8.55
CA LYS A 409 -8.23 26.15 7.85
C LYS A 409 -7.48 27.33 8.48
N GLU A 410 -7.47 27.42 9.81
CA GLU A 410 -6.74 28.46 10.56
C GLU A 410 -5.23 28.42 10.30
N LEU A 411 -4.65 27.22 10.22
CA LEU A 411 -3.24 27.04 9.92
C LEU A 411 -2.93 27.40 8.46
N LEU A 412 -3.80 27.05 7.51
CA LEU A 412 -3.62 27.48 6.11
C LEU A 412 -3.69 29.00 5.99
N ASN A 413 -4.63 29.67 6.67
CA ASN A 413 -4.70 31.13 6.70
C ASN A 413 -3.40 31.74 7.26
N ALA A 414 -2.82 31.14 8.29
CA ALA A 414 -1.53 31.57 8.85
C ALA A 414 -0.38 31.45 7.83
N ILE A 415 -0.39 30.39 7.01
CA ILE A 415 0.56 30.20 5.92
C ILE A 415 0.38 31.28 4.84
N GLU A 416 -0.85 31.66 4.50
CA GLU A 416 -1.11 32.76 3.56
C GLU A 416 -0.60 34.10 4.10
N VAL A 417 -0.76 34.37 5.40
CA VAL A 417 -0.14 35.54 6.05
C VAL A 417 1.38 35.49 5.89
N LEU A 418 2.02 34.34 6.13
CA LEU A 418 3.47 34.21 5.93
C LEU A 418 3.88 34.43 4.47
N ARG A 419 3.12 33.93 3.49
CA ARG A 419 3.37 34.18 2.06
C ARG A 419 3.30 35.67 1.75
N GLY A 420 2.28 36.38 2.22
CA GLY A 420 2.16 37.84 2.08
C GLY A 420 3.34 38.58 2.69
N LEU A 421 3.70 38.27 3.94
CA LEU A 421 4.86 38.85 4.63
C LEU A 421 6.18 38.61 3.89
N ASN A 422 6.32 37.48 3.19
CA ASN A 422 7.49 37.15 2.40
C ASN A 422 7.54 37.96 1.11
N SER A 423 6.42 38.09 0.40
CA SER A 423 6.30 38.87 -0.83
C SER A 423 6.55 40.36 -0.58
N ASP A 424 6.00 40.90 0.50
CA ASP A 424 6.08 42.33 0.84
C ASP A 424 7.37 42.70 1.60
N ASN A 425 8.21 41.70 1.93
CA ASN A 425 9.35 41.85 2.86
C ASN A 425 8.97 42.52 4.21
N ALA A 426 7.71 42.43 4.60
CA ALA A 426 7.18 43.06 5.81
C ALA A 426 7.72 42.37 7.06
N ARG A 427 8.18 43.16 8.05
CA ARG A 427 8.85 42.64 9.26
C ARG A 427 7.92 42.27 10.41
N LYS A 428 6.77 42.93 10.53
CA LYS A 428 5.80 42.74 11.62
C LYS A 428 4.68 41.81 11.16
N VAL A 429 4.26 40.90 12.03
CA VAL A 429 3.06 40.09 11.81
C VAL A 429 1.83 40.96 12.10
N PRO A 430 0.78 40.94 11.26
CA PRO A 430 -0.46 41.67 11.53
C PRO A 430 -1.11 41.26 12.85
N SER A 431 -1.77 42.18 13.54
CA SER A 431 -2.43 41.90 14.82
C SER A 431 -3.62 40.95 14.71
N ASP A 432 -4.23 40.89 13.53
CA ASP A 432 -5.34 40.00 13.16
C ASP A 432 -4.88 38.67 12.55
N ALA A 433 -3.56 38.39 12.57
CA ALA A 433 -3.05 37.11 12.08
C ALA A 433 -3.69 35.93 12.84
N PRO A 434 -3.97 34.79 12.18
CA PRO A 434 -4.56 33.63 12.83
C PRO A 434 -3.71 33.13 13.99
N THR A 435 -4.33 32.82 15.13
CA THR A 435 -3.61 32.36 16.33
C THR A 435 -4.21 31.11 16.97
N GLN A 436 -5.38 30.68 16.51
CA GLN A 436 -6.13 29.57 17.14
C GLN A 436 -5.42 28.22 17.02
N PHE A 437 -4.60 28.03 15.98
CA PHE A 437 -3.79 26.82 15.79
C PHE A 437 -2.60 26.73 16.77
N ILE A 438 -2.25 27.82 17.47
CA ILE A 438 -1.08 27.90 18.35
C ILE A 438 -1.34 27.14 19.65
N LYS A 439 -0.64 26.03 19.84
CA LYS A 439 -0.70 25.24 21.09
C LYS A 439 -0.22 26.06 22.29
N ARG A 440 -0.78 25.79 23.47
CA ARG A 440 -0.45 26.47 24.76
C ARG A 440 1.06 26.65 25.00
N ARG A 441 1.85 25.64 24.67
CA ARG A 441 3.31 25.62 24.82
C ARG A 441 4.03 26.73 24.02
N TRP A 442 3.45 27.17 22.90
CA TRP A 442 3.99 28.26 22.07
C TRP A 442 3.41 29.64 22.45
N GLN A 443 2.24 29.71 23.09
CA GLN A 443 1.50 30.95 23.29
C GLN A 443 2.33 32.05 23.97
N LYS A 444 3.06 31.72 25.06
CA LYS A 444 3.91 32.69 25.79
C LYS A 444 5.11 33.19 24.97
N LEU A 445 5.53 32.46 23.94
CA LEU A 445 6.66 32.84 23.07
C LEU A 445 6.20 33.63 21.85
N VAL A 446 5.01 33.29 21.32
CA VAL A 446 4.45 33.93 20.14
C VAL A 446 3.73 35.23 20.51
N MET A 447 2.94 35.22 21.59
CA MET A 447 2.21 36.39 22.07
C MET A 447 3.06 37.11 23.11
N THR A 448 3.51 38.32 22.78
CA THR A 448 4.26 39.19 23.68
C THR A 448 3.51 40.49 23.88
N ASP A 449 3.87 41.26 24.92
CA ASP A 449 3.27 42.58 25.18
C ASP A 449 3.48 43.57 24.01
N ALA A 450 4.49 43.33 23.18
CA ALA A 450 4.79 44.12 21.98
C ALA A 450 4.05 43.63 20.71
N GLY A 451 3.20 42.61 20.84
CA GLY A 451 2.49 41.95 19.74
C GLY A 451 3.03 40.56 19.40
N ILE A 452 2.73 40.09 18.19
CA ILE A 452 3.12 38.75 17.74
C ILE A 452 4.60 38.72 17.36
N ASP A 453 5.40 37.89 18.05
CA ASP A 453 6.80 37.65 17.68
C ASP A 453 6.87 36.82 16.39
N ARG A 454 7.40 37.45 15.34
CA ARG A 454 7.50 36.83 14.01
C ARG A 454 8.31 35.53 14.00
N ARG A 455 9.43 35.47 14.73
CA ARG A 455 10.33 34.31 14.67
C ARG A 455 9.67 33.08 15.29
N TYR A 456 9.01 33.27 16.43
CA TYR A 456 8.24 32.20 17.07
C TYR A 456 6.98 31.86 16.29
N TYR A 457 6.30 32.85 15.71
CA TYR A 457 5.13 32.62 14.86
C TYR A 457 5.48 31.77 13.62
N GLU A 458 6.53 32.14 12.86
CA GLU A 458 6.99 31.37 11.70
C GLU A 458 7.41 29.94 12.09
N MET A 459 8.15 29.78 13.20
CA MET A 459 8.55 28.47 13.72
C MET A 459 7.35 27.60 14.11
N CYS A 460 6.35 28.21 14.75
CA CYS A 460 5.12 27.53 15.15
C CYS A 460 4.34 27.08 13.91
N VAL A 461 4.13 27.96 12.92
CA VAL A 461 3.44 27.64 11.67
C VAL A 461 4.13 26.49 10.94
N LEU A 462 5.46 26.53 10.76
CA LEU A 462 6.20 25.45 10.10
C LEU A 462 6.12 24.13 10.89
N SER A 463 6.16 24.20 12.22
CA SER A 463 6.02 23.01 13.08
C SER A 463 4.63 22.40 13.02
N GLU A 464 3.58 23.22 12.99
CA GLU A 464 2.20 22.73 12.90
C GLU A 464 1.86 22.29 11.47
N LEU A 465 2.42 22.92 10.44
CA LEU A 465 2.32 22.45 9.05
C LEU A 465 2.89 21.04 8.90
N LYS A 466 4.06 20.76 9.48
CA LYS A 466 4.59 19.38 9.53
C LYS A 466 3.59 18.42 10.16
N ASN A 467 2.96 18.78 11.28
CA ASN A 467 2.02 17.89 11.96
C ASN A 467 0.75 17.67 11.12
N ALA A 468 0.21 18.73 10.52
CA ALA A 468 -0.97 18.68 9.67
C ALA A 468 -0.75 17.88 8.38
N LEU A 469 0.45 17.95 7.78
CA LEU A 469 0.84 17.10 6.66
C LEU A 469 0.90 15.62 7.08
N ARG A 470 1.37 15.32 8.29
CA ARG A 470 1.43 13.95 8.82
C ARG A 470 0.07 13.37 9.19
N SER A 471 -0.87 14.20 9.65
CA SER A 471 -2.23 13.76 9.97
C SER A 471 -3.15 13.69 8.74
N GLY A 472 -2.78 14.34 7.63
CA GLY A 472 -3.63 14.47 6.44
C GLY A 472 -4.60 15.64 6.50
N ASP A 473 -4.56 16.48 7.56
CA ASP A 473 -5.41 17.68 7.66
C ASP A 473 -5.01 18.77 6.64
N ILE A 474 -3.75 18.74 6.20
CA ILE A 474 -3.22 19.47 5.05
C ILE A 474 -2.61 18.47 4.09
N TRP A 475 -2.88 18.62 2.80
CA TRP A 475 -2.27 17.82 1.74
C TRP A 475 -1.68 18.72 0.65
N VAL A 476 -0.84 18.14 -0.20
CA VAL A 476 -0.14 18.86 -1.27
C VAL A 476 -0.60 18.33 -2.61
N GLN A 477 -1.13 19.20 -3.46
CA GLN A 477 -1.53 18.83 -4.81
C GLN A 477 -0.31 18.33 -5.60
N GLY A 478 -0.42 17.13 -6.18
CA GLY A 478 0.65 16.48 -6.94
C GLY A 478 1.57 15.59 -6.10
N SER A 479 1.41 15.54 -4.77
CA SER A 479 2.10 14.58 -3.90
C SER A 479 1.51 13.17 -4.03
N ARG A 480 2.31 12.14 -3.72
CA ARG A 480 1.85 10.74 -3.65
C ARG A 480 1.59 10.29 -2.22
N GLN A 481 2.46 10.70 -1.28
CA GLN A 481 2.35 10.34 0.14
C GLN A 481 1.45 11.29 0.93
N PHE A 482 1.38 12.56 0.53
CA PHE A 482 0.64 13.64 1.19
C PHE A 482 -0.48 14.14 0.29
N LYS A 483 -1.30 13.22 -0.26
CA LYS A 483 -2.48 13.54 -1.06
C LYS A 483 -3.76 13.52 -0.23
N ASP A 484 -4.86 13.97 -0.82
CA ASP A 484 -6.17 13.90 -0.19
C ASP A 484 -6.51 12.45 0.16
N PHE A 485 -7.09 12.23 1.34
CA PHE A 485 -7.53 10.90 1.76
C PHE A 485 -8.59 10.35 0.80
N GLU A 486 -9.49 11.19 0.31
CA GLU A 486 -10.54 10.80 -0.63
C GLU A 486 -9.98 10.32 -1.98
N ASP A 487 -8.79 10.79 -2.38
CA ASP A 487 -8.10 10.34 -3.59
C ASP A 487 -7.55 8.91 -3.49
N TYR A 488 -7.63 8.25 -2.33
CA TYR A 488 -7.36 6.81 -2.19
C TYR A 488 -8.61 5.94 -2.38
N LEU A 489 -9.80 6.53 -2.38
CA LEU A 489 -11.07 5.83 -2.45
C LEU A 489 -11.60 5.78 -3.90
N VAL A 490 -12.53 4.85 -4.15
CA VAL A 490 -13.25 4.82 -5.44
C VAL A 490 -14.13 6.08 -5.52
N PRO A 491 -14.05 6.87 -6.62
CA PRO A 491 -14.88 8.06 -6.76
C PRO A 491 -16.36 7.73 -6.56
N PRO A 492 -17.14 8.56 -5.82
CA PRO A 492 -18.54 8.27 -5.52
C PRO A 492 -19.39 7.98 -6.76
N ALA A 493 -19.12 8.67 -7.87
CA ALA A 493 -19.79 8.42 -9.15
C ALA A 493 -19.49 7.03 -9.73
N ASN A 494 -18.22 6.61 -9.68
CA ASN A 494 -17.81 5.28 -10.15
C ASN A 494 -18.40 4.19 -9.27
N PHE A 495 -18.39 4.39 -7.96
CA PHE A 495 -19.03 3.48 -7.01
C PHE A 495 -20.54 3.37 -7.27
N ALA A 496 -21.24 4.49 -7.46
CA ALA A 496 -22.66 4.51 -7.77
C ALA A 496 -22.98 3.82 -9.11
N ASN A 497 -22.11 3.97 -10.11
CA ASN A 497 -22.26 3.28 -11.39
C ASN A 497 -22.06 1.77 -11.26
N ALA A 498 -20.96 1.33 -10.65
CA ALA A 498 -20.68 -0.08 -10.41
C ALA A 498 -21.77 -0.75 -9.55
N LYS A 499 -22.32 -0.01 -8.56
CA LYS A 499 -23.46 -0.47 -7.76
C LYS A 499 -24.72 -0.66 -8.60
N ARG A 500 -25.05 0.30 -9.47
CA ARG A 500 -26.23 0.20 -10.36
C ARG A 500 -26.10 -0.90 -11.41
N ALA A 501 -24.88 -1.14 -11.91
CA ALA A 501 -24.59 -2.20 -12.86
C ALA A 501 -24.48 -3.59 -12.21
N SER A 502 -24.54 -3.70 -10.88
CA SER A 502 -24.27 -4.94 -10.13
C SER A 502 -22.88 -5.53 -10.43
N GLU A 503 -21.91 -4.67 -10.73
CA GLU A 503 -20.52 -5.02 -11.09
C GLU A 503 -19.55 -4.89 -9.92
N LEU A 504 -20.05 -4.60 -8.71
CA LEU A 504 -19.21 -4.58 -7.52
C LEU A 504 -18.66 -5.99 -7.25
N PRO A 505 -17.34 -6.17 -7.05
CA PRO A 505 -16.71 -7.48 -6.83
C PRO A 505 -16.93 -7.96 -5.39
N LEU A 506 -18.19 -8.00 -4.97
CA LEU A 506 -18.61 -8.44 -3.65
C LEU A 506 -19.32 -9.78 -3.80
N ALA A 507 -18.88 -10.79 -3.06
CA ALA A 507 -19.48 -12.12 -3.05
C ALA A 507 -20.86 -12.18 -2.36
N VAL A 508 -21.46 -11.02 -2.07
CA VAL A 508 -22.70 -10.86 -1.32
C VAL A 508 -23.68 -10.00 -2.11
N ILE A 509 -24.97 -10.22 -1.86
CA ILE A 509 -26.03 -9.37 -2.37
C ILE A 509 -25.81 -7.96 -1.85
N THR A 510 -25.78 -6.97 -2.75
CA THR A 510 -25.48 -5.56 -2.45
C THR A 510 -26.68 -4.78 -1.96
N ASP A 511 -27.87 -5.37 -2.07
CA ASP A 511 -29.11 -4.89 -1.46
C ASP A 511 -29.21 -5.38 0.00
N CYS A 512 -29.30 -4.44 0.93
CA CYS A 512 -29.26 -4.71 2.36
C CYS A 512 -30.46 -5.55 2.81
N ASP A 513 -31.67 -5.22 2.33
CA ASP A 513 -32.89 -5.88 2.77
C ASP A 513 -32.96 -7.31 2.22
N GLN A 514 -32.58 -7.52 0.95
CA GLN A 514 -32.47 -8.86 0.38
C GLN A 514 -31.38 -9.69 1.06
N TYR A 515 -30.22 -9.08 1.37
CA TYR A 515 -29.16 -9.76 2.10
C TYR A 515 -29.64 -10.20 3.49
N LEU A 516 -30.26 -9.28 4.25
CA LEU A 516 -30.80 -9.56 5.57
C LEU A 516 -31.89 -10.62 5.51
N HIS A 517 -32.84 -10.51 4.57
CA HIS A 517 -33.89 -11.51 4.39
C HIS A 517 -33.28 -12.89 4.11
N LYS A 518 -32.35 -13.00 3.16
CA LYS A 518 -31.66 -14.27 2.86
C LYS A 518 -30.90 -14.84 4.07
N ARG A 519 -30.26 -13.99 4.88
CA ARG A 519 -29.54 -14.42 6.09
C ARG A 519 -30.50 -14.84 7.21
N LEU A 520 -31.60 -14.14 7.39
CA LEU A 520 -32.64 -14.49 8.37
C LEU A 520 -33.34 -15.79 7.97
N THR A 521 -33.71 -15.98 6.70
CA THR A 521 -34.30 -17.24 6.23
C THR A 521 -33.32 -18.42 6.36
N LEU A 522 -32.03 -18.19 6.08
CA LEU A 522 -31.01 -19.21 6.31
C LEU A 522 -30.90 -19.53 7.80
N LEU A 523 -30.87 -18.52 8.67
CA LEU A 523 -30.84 -18.69 10.12
C LEU A 523 -32.06 -19.48 10.62
N GLU A 524 -33.27 -19.13 10.18
CA GLU A 524 -34.51 -19.83 10.54
C GLU A 524 -34.45 -21.29 10.10
N THR A 525 -34.02 -21.57 8.87
CA THR A 525 -33.84 -22.93 8.35
C THR A 525 -32.84 -23.72 9.20
N GLN A 526 -31.70 -23.12 9.54
CA GLN A 526 -30.67 -23.78 10.34
C GLN A 526 -31.11 -23.98 11.80
N LEU A 527 -31.80 -23.02 12.40
CA LEU A 527 -32.39 -23.18 13.73
C LEU A 527 -33.45 -24.28 13.76
N ALA A 528 -34.29 -24.38 12.73
CA ALA A 528 -35.24 -25.48 12.60
C ALA A 528 -34.54 -26.84 12.49
N ALA A 529 -33.47 -26.94 11.71
CA ALA A 529 -32.65 -28.15 11.59
C ALA A 529 -32.00 -28.52 12.94
N VAL A 530 -31.37 -27.56 13.62
CA VAL A 530 -30.77 -27.75 14.95
C VAL A 530 -31.82 -28.18 15.98
N ASN A 531 -32.99 -27.55 16.00
CA ASN A 531 -34.09 -27.93 16.90
C ASN A 531 -34.58 -29.35 16.64
N HIS A 532 -34.68 -29.75 15.36
CA HIS A 532 -35.05 -31.11 15.00
C HIS A 532 -34.01 -32.12 15.51
N MET A 533 -32.73 -31.88 15.24
CA MET A 533 -31.62 -32.72 15.71
C MET A 533 -31.54 -32.76 17.24
N ALA A 534 -31.87 -31.66 17.92
CA ALA A 534 -31.92 -31.61 19.37
C ALA A 534 -33.03 -32.52 19.94
N LEU A 535 -34.21 -32.50 19.33
CA LEU A 535 -35.34 -33.36 19.72
C LEU A 535 -35.07 -34.84 19.46
N THR A 536 -34.32 -35.17 18.39
CA THR A 536 -33.96 -36.55 18.04
C THR A 536 -32.67 -37.04 18.72
N ASN A 537 -32.00 -36.20 19.53
CA ASN A 537 -30.67 -36.46 20.10
C ASN A 537 -29.58 -36.79 19.05
N GLU A 538 -29.68 -36.18 17.88
CA GLU A 538 -28.75 -36.32 16.75
C GLU A 538 -27.82 -35.12 16.57
N LEU A 539 -27.82 -34.18 17.53
CA LEU A 539 -26.87 -33.06 17.50
C LEU A 539 -25.42 -33.59 17.55
N PRO A 540 -24.55 -33.15 16.62
CA PRO A 540 -23.14 -33.52 16.66
C PRO A 540 -22.48 -32.86 17.88
N ASP A 541 -21.78 -33.67 18.68
CA ASP A 541 -20.97 -33.23 19.82
C ASP A 541 -21.73 -32.41 20.89
N ALA A 542 -23.06 -32.48 20.92
CA ALA A 542 -23.87 -31.75 21.88
C ALA A 542 -25.15 -32.50 22.22
N LEU A 543 -25.60 -32.39 23.46
CA LEU A 543 -26.86 -32.92 23.96
C LEU A 543 -27.57 -31.85 24.77
N ILE A 544 -28.88 -31.68 24.56
CA ILE A 544 -29.70 -30.76 25.37
C ILE A 544 -30.46 -31.61 26.39
N THR A 545 -30.16 -31.43 27.67
CA THR A 545 -30.84 -32.13 28.78
C THR A 545 -31.61 -31.12 29.65
N GLU A 546 -32.39 -31.60 30.62
CA GLU A 546 -33.12 -30.74 31.57
C GLU A 546 -32.19 -29.82 32.39
N SER A 547 -30.92 -30.21 32.56
CA SER A 547 -29.88 -29.41 33.22
C SER A 547 -29.20 -28.39 32.29
N GLY A 548 -29.60 -28.32 31.02
CA GLY A 548 -29.06 -27.40 30.00
C GLY A 548 -28.26 -28.09 28.89
N LEU A 549 -27.50 -27.29 28.13
CA LEU A 549 -26.66 -27.76 27.03
C LEU A 549 -25.40 -28.45 27.57
N LYS A 550 -25.21 -29.71 27.21
CA LYS A 550 -24.00 -30.49 27.47
C LYS A 550 -23.24 -30.68 26.16
N ILE A 551 -22.13 -29.98 26.01
CA ILE A 551 -21.23 -30.10 24.86
C ILE A 551 -20.24 -31.22 25.15
N ALA A 552 -20.04 -32.14 24.20
CA ALA A 552 -19.00 -33.15 24.28
C ALA A 552 -17.63 -32.45 24.35
N PRO A 553 -16.71 -32.90 25.21
CA PRO A 553 -15.37 -32.34 25.26
C PRO A 553 -14.73 -32.44 23.86
N LEU A 554 -14.11 -31.35 23.40
CA LEU A 554 -13.41 -31.32 22.12
C LEU A 554 -12.37 -32.46 22.10
N ASP A 555 -12.35 -33.22 21.01
CA ASP A 555 -11.25 -34.13 20.74
C ASP A 555 -9.95 -33.34 20.71
N ALA A 556 -8.93 -33.84 21.41
CA ALA A 556 -7.63 -33.18 21.43
C ALA A 556 -7.11 -33.08 20.00
N ALA A 557 -6.94 -31.85 19.49
CA ALA A 557 -6.37 -31.58 18.17
C ALA A 557 -4.89 -32.00 18.03
N VAL A 558 -4.33 -32.61 19.08
CA VAL A 558 -2.98 -33.15 19.14
C VAL A 558 -3.05 -34.58 18.60
N PRO A 559 -2.46 -34.88 17.42
CA PRO A 559 -2.37 -36.25 16.94
C PRO A 559 -1.72 -37.13 18.02
N ASN A 560 -2.16 -38.38 18.17
CA ASN A 560 -1.53 -39.31 19.15
C ASN A 560 0.01 -39.40 18.97
N THR A 561 0.51 -39.14 17.76
CA THR A 561 1.95 -39.09 17.43
C THR A 561 2.68 -37.88 18.03
N ALA A 562 1.98 -36.76 18.29
CA ALA A 562 2.58 -35.56 18.86
C ALA A 562 2.89 -35.71 20.36
N GLN A 563 2.20 -36.61 21.09
CA GLN A 563 2.57 -36.92 22.47
C GLN A 563 4.00 -37.50 22.56
N SER A 564 4.36 -38.39 21.63
CA SER A 564 5.71 -38.96 21.54
C SER A 564 6.79 -37.88 21.29
N LEU A 565 6.47 -36.87 20.47
CA LEU A 565 7.36 -35.71 20.24
C LEU A 565 7.45 -34.79 21.46
N ILE A 566 6.35 -34.56 22.19
CA ILE A 566 6.34 -33.79 23.44
C ILE A 566 7.22 -34.49 24.49
N ASP A 567 7.12 -35.81 24.60
CA ASP A 567 7.91 -36.61 25.54
C ASP A 567 9.42 -36.58 25.17
N GLN A 568 9.75 -36.70 23.88
CA GLN A 568 11.14 -36.55 23.40
C GLN A 568 11.68 -35.13 23.62
N THR A 569 10.89 -34.09 23.36
CA THR A 569 11.32 -32.70 23.51
C THR A 569 11.48 -32.33 24.98
N SER A 570 10.58 -32.80 25.84
CA SER A 570 10.67 -32.59 27.29
C SER A 570 11.86 -33.31 27.93
N MET A 571 12.28 -34.46 27.40
CA MET A 571 13.54 -35.12 27.80
C MET A 571 14.80 -34.34 27.42
N ILE A 572 14.73 -33.47 26.42
CA ILE A 572 15.87 -32.64 25.97
C ILE A 572 15.92 -31.32 26.73
N LEU A 573 14.83 -30.91 27.38
CA LEU A 573 14.79 -29.71 28.20
C LEU A 573 15.41 -29.98 29.58
N PRO A 574 16.27 -29.09 30.10
CA PRO A 574 16.83 -29.24 31.44
C PRO A 574 15.71 -29.17 32.48
N HIS A 575 15.65 -30.16 33.37
CA HIS A 575 14.72 -30.15 34.49
C HIS A 575 15.19 -29.14 35.55
N VAL A 576 14.78 -27.89 35.39
CA VAL A 576 15.03 -26.82 36.36
C VAL A 576 13.95 -26.86 37.43
N LYS A 577 14.32 -26.89 38.71
CA LYS A 577 13.34 -26.78 39.79
C LYS A 577 12.75 -25.37 39.77
N ILE A 578 11.44 -25.23 39.98
CA ILE A 578 10.76 -23.92 40.03
C ILE A 578 11.45 -22.93 40.99
N THR A 579 12.08 -23.42 42.06
CA THR A 579 12.87 -22.62 43.01
C THR A 579 14.12 -21.99 42.42
N GLU A 580 14.71 -22.57 41.37
CA GLU A 580 15.88 -22.05 40.64
C GLU A 580 15.49 -21.07 39.52
N LEU A 581 14.21 -21.04 39.13
CA LEU A 581 13.67 -20.14 38.09
C LEU A 581 13.10 -18.83 38.69
N LEU A 582 12.92 -18.79 40.01
CA LEU A 582 12.34 -17.66 40.76
C LEU A 582 13.38 -16.90 41.62
N LEU A 583 14.65 -17.25 41.53
CA LEU A 583 15.81 -16.50 42.04
C LEU A 583 16.50 -15.81 40.85
#